data_AF-A0A660PMF3-F1
#
_entry.id   AF-A0A660PMF3-F1
#
_cell.length_a   1.000
_cell.length_b   1.000
_cell.length_c   1.000
_cell.angle_alpha   90.00
_cell.angle_beta   90.00
_cell.angle_gamma   90.00
#
_symmetry.space_group_name_H-M   'P 1'
#
loop_
_entity.id
_entity.type
_entity.pdbx_description
1 polymer ?
#
loop_
_entity_poly.entity_id
_entity_poly.type
_entity_poly.pdbx_seq_one_letter_code
_entity_poly.pdbx_strand_id
1 'polypeptide(L)'
;SRRAYGGNEVSSERLRELESLIISYKAFAESDDGVAILKDLSRECYEKELTFVDGNPNGTAFNEGKRYVMLHIRRFIDTNVDDVRELSKKLER
;
A
#
# COMPACT_ATOMS: atom_id res chain seq x y z
N SER A 1 -9.07 13.09 27.77
CA SER A 1 -9.38 13.43 26.36
C SER A 1 -9.65 12.12 25.63
N ARG A 2 -10.93 11.80 25.35
CA ARG A 2 -11.32 10.56 24.66
C ARG A 2 -11.07 10.77 23.16
N ARG A 3 -10.10 10.06 22.59
CA ARG A 3 -9.97 9.95 21.14
C ARG A 3 -11.19 9.20 20.63
N ALA A 4 -12.07 9.91 19.93
CA ALA A 4 -13.03 9.28 19.04
C ALA A 4 -12.23 8.62 17.92
N TYR A 5 -11.96 7.33 18.04
CA TYR A 5 -11.63 6.52 16.88
C TYR A 5 -12.92 6.40 16.08
N GLY A 6 -13.13 7.33 15.16
CA GLY A 6 -14.18 7.24 14.18
C GLY A 6 -14.01 5.92 13.44
N GLY A 7 -14.90 4.96 13.70
CA GLY A 7 -15.04 3.81 12.84
C GLY A 7 -15.40 4.35 11.47
N ASN A 8 -14.46 4.26 10.52
CA ASN A 8 -14.78 4.52 9.12
C ASN A 8 -15.76 3.42 8.71
N GLU A 9 -17.04 3.76 8.59
CA GLU A 9 -17.97 2.95 7.81
C GLU A 9 -17.39 2.83 6.40
N VAL A 10 -17.03 1.62 6.02
CA VAL A 10 -16.52 1.34 4.69
C VAL A 10 -17.71 1.28 3.75
N SER A 11 -17.86 2.29 2.88
CA SER A 11 -18.92 2.30 1.88
C SER A 11 -18.66 1.29 0.76
N SER A 12 -19.72 0.82 0.10
CA SER A 12 -19.60 -0.05 -1.09
C SER A 12 -18.84 0.64 -2.23
N GLU A 13 -18.96 1.96 -2.35
CA GLU A 13 -18.19 2.78 -3.28
C GLU A 13 -16.68 2.70 -2.99
N ARG A 14 -16.29 2.85 -1.71
CA ARG A 14 -14.89 2.75 -1.30
C ARG A 14 -14.28 1.38 -1.57
N LEU A 15 -15.07 0.31 -1.45
CA LEU A 15 -14.61 -1.04 -1.78
C LEU A 15 -14.44 -1.25 -3.29
N ARG A 16 -15.31 -0.68 -4.12
CA ARG A 16 -15.13 -0.68 -5.58
C ARG A 16 -13.89 0.09 -6.01
N GLU A 17 -13.63 1.25 -5.39
CA GLU A 17 -12.38 1.99 -5.61
C GLU A 17 -11.16 1.16 -5.23
N LEU A 18 -11.21 0.49 -4.06
CA LEU A 18 -10.11 -0.33 -3.57
C LEU A 18 -9.85 -1.53 -4.49
N GLU A 19 -10.91 -2.20 -4.95
CA GLU A 19 -10.82 -3.29 -5.92
C GLU A 19 -10.12 -2.81 -7.21
N SER A 20 -10.55 -1.68 -7.77
CA SER A 20 -9.97 -1.10 -8.98
C SER A 20 -8.47 -0.79 -8.80
N LEU A 21 -8.09 -0.22 -7.65
CA LEU A 21 -6.70 0.04 -7.33
C LEU A 21 -5.88 -1.25 -7.24
N ILE A 22 -6.37 -2.28 -6.53
CA ILE A 22 -5.68 -3.58 -6.41
C ILE A 22 -5.42 -4.17 -7.79
N ILE A 23 -6.44 -4.20 -8.65
CA ILE A 23 -6.31 -4.70 -10.02
C ILE A 23 -5.25 -3.91 -10.79
N SER A 24 -5.28 -2.58 -10.68
CA SER A 24 -4.33 -1.71 -11.40
C SER A 24 -2.89 -1.92 -10.94
N TYR A 25 -2.66 -2.01 -9.62
CA TYR A 25 -1.33 -2.26 -9.07
C TYR A 25 -0.78 -3.63 -9.46
N LYS A 26 -1.63 -4.67 -9.48
CA LYS A 26 -1.24 -6.02 -9.93
C LYS A 26 -0.88 -6.02 -11.41
N ALA A 27 -1.74 -5.46 -12.26
CA ALA A 27 -1.48 -5.37 -13.70
C ALA A 27 -0.20 -4.60 -14.00
N PHE A 28 0.04 -3.48 -13.29
CA PHE A 28 1.31 -2.75 -13.37
C PHE A 28 2.50 -3.65 -12.99
N ALA A 29 2.42 -4.37 -11.86
CA ALA A 29 3.51 -5.21 -11.38
C ALA A 29 3.85 -6.41 -12.28
N GLU A 30 2.90 -6.84 -13.11
CA GLU A 30 3.07 -7.92 -14.09
C GLU A 30 3.60 -7.42 -15.44
N SER A 31 3.60 -6.11 -15.70
CA SER A 31 4.16 -5.53 -16.93
C SER A 31 5.69 -5.44 -16.89
N ASP A 32 6.35 -5.58 -18.04
CA ASP A 32 7.81 -5.48 -18.15
C ASP A 32 8.35 -4.15 -17.59
N ASP A 33 7.72 -3.04 -17.98
CA ASP A 33 8.07 -1.70 -17.48
C ASP A 33 7.83 -1.60 -15.97
N GLY A 34 6.73 -2.15 -15.47
CA GLY A 34 6.43 -2.15 -14.04
C GLY A 34 7.41 -2.96 -13.22
N VAL A 35 7.89 -4.10 -13.73
CA VAL A 35 8.96 -4.89 -13.08
C VAL A 35 10.24 -4.07 -12.98
N ALA A 36 10.64 -3.37 -14.05
CA ALA A 36 11.81 -2.52 -14.05
C ALA A 36 11.69 -1.36 -13.06
N ILE A 37 10.54 -0.67 -13.06
CA ILE A 37 10.26 0.44 -12.14
C ILE A 37 10.22 -0.03 -10.68
N LEU A 38 9.54 -1.15 -10.39
CA LEU A 38 9.46 -1.70 -9.04
C LEU A 38 10.84 -2.11 -8.51
N LYS A 39 11.73 -2.60 -9.37
CA LYS A 39 13.11 -2.91 -9.00
C LYS A 39 13.89 -1.65 -8.62
N ASP A 40 13.69 -0.56 -9.35
CA ASP A 40 14.32 0.72 -9.05
C ASP A 40 13.79 1.32 -7.74
N LEU A 41 12.45 1.40 -7.61
CA LEU A 41 11.78 1.89 -6.41
C LEU A 41 12.11 1.05 -5.17
N SER A 42 12.27 -0.27 -5.31
CA SER A 42 12.69 -1.15 -4.21
C SER A 42 14.01 -0.68 -3.57
N ARG A 43 14.97 -0.24 -4.40
CA ARG A 43 16.27 0.29 -3.96
C ARG A 43 16.12 1.69 -3.39
N GLU A 44 15.47 2.58 -4.12
CA GLU A 44 15.28 3.97 -3.69
C GLU A 44 14.50 4.09 -2.38
N CYS A 45 13.54 3.21 -2.15
CA CYS A 45 12.71 3.19 -0.96
C CYS A 45 13.19 2.22 0.12
N TYR A 46 14.43 1.74 0.08
CA TYR A 46 15.01 0.93 1.16
C TYR A 46 14.15 -0.29 1.54
N GLU A 47 13.50 -0.95 0.57
CA GLU A 47 12.51 -1.99 0.84
C GLU A 47 13.07 -3.08 1.77
N LYS A 48 14.33 -3.46 1.52
CA LYS A 48 15.06 -4.55 2.19
C LYS A 48 16.26 -4.05 3.01
N GLU A 49 16.36 -2.76 3.28
CA GLU A 49 17.51 -2.13 3.93
C GLU A 49 17.13 -1.52 5.28
N LEU A 50 18.12 -1.32 6.16
CA LEU A 50 17.94 -0.55 7.39
C LEU A 50 17.94 0.94 7.04
N THR A 51 16.94 1.65 7.52
CA THR A 51 16.71 3.08 7.27
C THR A 51 17.34 3.98 8.33
N PHE A 52 17.83 3.39 9.43
CA PHE A 52 18.39 4.10 10.57
C PHE A 52 19.62 4.92 10.18
N VAL A 53 19.60 6.19 10.58
CA VAL A 53 20.72 7.11 10.41
C VAL A 53 21.22 7.53 11.80
N ASP A 54 22.43 7.14 12.13
CA ASP A 54 23.03 7.41 13.44
C ASP A 54 23.12 8.91 13.72
N GLY A 55 22.76 9.30 14.95
CA GLY A 55 22.67 10.70 15.36
C GLY A 55 21.66 11.56 14.60
N ASN A 56 20.87 11.01 13.66
CA ASN A 56 19.98 11.77 12.79
C ASN A 56 18.55 11.14 12.74
N PRO A 57 17.69 11.46 13.71
CA PRO A 57 16.31 10.96 13.74
C PRO A 57 15.47 11.46 12.56
N ASN A 58 15.72 12.67 12.06
CA ASN A 58 15.01 13.21 10.89
C ASN A 58 15.36 12.45 9.61
N GLY A 59 16.63 12.07 9.44
CA GLY A 59 17.08 11.21 8.34
C GLY A 59 16.44 9.83 8.39
N THR A 60 16.36 9.24 9.58
CA THR A 60 15.65 7.97 9.79
C THR A 60 14.17 8.08 9.42
N ALA A 61 13.49 9.13 9.89
CA ALA A 61 12.07 9.36 9.58
C ALA A 61 11.83 9.57 8.09
N PHE A 62 12.73 10.27 7.40
CA PHE A 62 12.65 10.45 5.95
C PHE A 62 12.80 9.13 5.19
N ASN A 63 13.79 8.31 5.57
CA ASN A 63 14.01 7.00 4.95
C ASN A 63 12.83 6.05 5.20
N GLU A 64 12.27 6.04 6.41
CA GLU A 64 11.05 5.28 6.72
C GLU A 64 9.82 5.78 5.94
N GLY A 65 9.73 7.10 5.70
CA GLY A 65 8.72 7.67 4.80
C GLY A 65 8.82 7.13 3.38
N LYS A 66 10.05 7.06 2.80
CA LYS A 66 10.27 6.44 1.49
C LYS A 66 9.88 4.96 1.52
N ARG A 67 10.29 4.22 2.57
CA ARG A 67 9.99 2.80 2.71
C ARG A 67 8.50 2.50 2.81
N TYR A 68 7.76 3.35 3.52
CA TYR A 68 6.31 3.24 3.60
C TYR A 68 5.64 3.27 2.23
N VAL A 69 6.12 4.09 1.29
CA VAL A 69 5.57 4.13 -0.08
C VAL A 69 5.72 2.77 -0.77
N MET A 70 6.90 2.15 -0.69
CA MET A 70 7.11 0.83 -1.31
C MET A 70 6.28 -0.26 -0.63
N LEU A 71 6.18 -0.24 0.71
CA LEU A 71 5.35 -1.18 1.46
C LEU A 71 3.86 -1.00 1.14
N HIS A 72 3.42 0.23 0.90
CA HIS A 72 2.06 0.53 0.47
C HIS A 72 1.76 -0.10 -0.90
N ILE A 73 2.69 0.04 -1.86
CA ILE A 73 2.58 -0.61 -3.18
C ILE A 73 2.52 -2.13 -3.03
N ARG A 74 3.42 -2.73 -2.25
CA ARG A 74 3.43 -4.18 -1.98
C ARG A 74 2.11 -4.66 -1.40
N ARG A 75 1.55 -3.91 -0.45
CA ARG A 75 0.24 -4.24 0.12
C ARG A 75 -0.83 -4.41 -0.96
N PHE A 76 -0.90 -3.52 -1.95
CA PHE A 76 -1.87 -3.65 -3.04
C PHE A 76 -1.58 -4.85 -3.94
N ILE A 77 -0.31 -5.05 -4.30
CA ILE A 77 0.12 -6.18 -5.14
C ILE A 77 -0.18 -7.51 -4.45
N ASP A 78 0.03 -7.61 -3.15
CA ASP A 78 -0.12 -8.84 -2.37
C ASP A 78 -1.57 -9.07 -1.88
N THR A 79 -2.43 -8.06 -1.94
CA THR A 79 -3.83 -8.20 -1.54
C THR A 79 -4.57 -9.16 -2.48
N ASN A 80 -5.36 -10.08 -1.92
CA ASN A 80 -6.27 -10.90 -2.69
C ASN A 80 -7.53 -10.09 -3.04
N VAL A 81 -7.80 -9.91 -4.33
CA VAL A 81 -8.95 -9.12 -4.81
C VAL A 81 -10.28 -9.79 -4.48
N ASP A 82 -10.30 -11.13 -4.36
CA ASP A 82 -11.54 -11.87 -4.09
C ASP A 82 -12.06 -11.63 -2.68
N ASP A 83 -11.16 -11.40 -1.71
CA ASP A 83 -11.52 -11.02 -0.34
C ASP A 83 -12.26 -9.67 -0.33
N VAL A 84 -11.80 -8.70 -1.13
CA VAL A 84 -12.42 -7.37 -1.26
C VAL A 84 -13.79 -7.46 -1.93
N ARG A 85 -13.92 -8.30 -2.96
CA ARG A 85 -15.20 -8.57 -3.64
C ARG A 85 -16.22 -9.20 -2.72
N GLU A 86 -15.80 -10.15 -1.89
CA GLU A 86 -16.68 -10.79 -0.92
C GLU A 86 -17.21 -9.78 0.11
N LEU A 87 -16.33 -8.91 0.62
CA LEU A 87 -16.73 -7.84 1.53
C LEU A 87 -17.72 -6.87 0.88
N SER A 88 -17.48 -6.48 -0.37
CA SER A 88 -18.39 -5.59 -1.11
C SER A 88 -19.79 -6.19 -1.23
N LYS A 89 -19.89 -7.47 -1.63
CA LYS A 89 -21.17 -8.20 -1.71
C LYS A 89 -21.90 -8.32 -0.38
N LYS A 90 -21.18 -8.38 0.74
CA LYS A 90 -21.79 -8.45 2.08
C LYS A 90 -22.39 -7.11 2.52
N LEU A 91 -21.81 -5.99 2.09
CA LEU A 91 -22.28 -4.64 2.42
C LEU A 91 -23.44 -4.16 1.53
N GLU A 92 -23.62 -4.77 0.35
CA GLU A 92 -24.73 -4.47 -0.57
C GLU A 92 -26.00 -5.28 -0.27
N ARG A 93 -25.97 -6.19 0.72
CA ARG A 93 -27.11 -6.99 1.18
C ARG A 93 -27.74 -6.39 2.42
#